data_AF-A0A1U9NC00-F1
#
_entry.id   AF-A0A1U9NC00-F1
#
_cell.length_a   1.000
_cell.length_b   1.000
_cell.length_c   1.000
_cell.angle_alpha   90.00
_cell.angle_beta   90.00
_cell.angle_gamma   90.00
#
_symmetry.space_group_name_H-M   'P 1'
#
loop_
_entity.id
_entity.type
_entity.pdbx_description
1 polymer ?
#
loop_
_entity_poly.entity_id
_entity_poly.type
_entity_poly.pdbx_seq_one_letter_code
_entity_poly.pdbx_strand_id
1 'polypeptide(L)'
;MSKLNQPVYMDFPLRLGRSGAATLQRIPHIRDQIEMVLFTDPGERWFRPEFGAGIRTLVFEPNGSPLWQITKQRLQASLAEALAGEVAPRDLDINVQADPDFAERLVISISYRLAALNHSDRVEFEVAGGV
;
A
#
# COMPACT_ATOMS: atom_id res chain seq x y z
N MET A 1 26.90 20.50 5.25
CA MET A 1 26.64 19.13 4.75
C MET A 1 25.33 19.17 3.98
N SER A 2 25.35 18.84 2.70
CA SER A 2 24.24 19.11 1.76
C SER A 2 23.02 18.23 2.03
N LYS A 3 21.83 18.85 2.12
CA LYS A 3 20.52 18.18 2.28
C LYS A 3 20.11 17.32 1.08
N LEU A 4 20.92 17.26 0.01
CA LEU A 4 20.60 16.59 -1.25
C LEU A 4 20.50 15.05 -1.15
N ASN A 5 21.04 14.43 -0.08
CA ASN A 5 21.04 12.96 0.05
C ASN A 5 20.00 12.42 1.07
N GLN A 6 19.10 13.29 1.55
CA GLN A 6 18.01 12.91 2.45
C GLN A 6 16.71 13.57 1.96
N PRO A 7 16.05 13.00 0.93
CA PRO A 7 14.77 13.52 0.47
C PRO A 7 13.75 13.46 1.61
N VAL A 8 12.98 14.54 1.74
CA VAL A 8 11.81 14.61 2.61
C VAL A 8 10.57 14.51 1.74
N TYR A 9 9.57 13.76 2.22
CA TYR A 9 8.34 13.45 1.50
C TYR A 9 7.17 14.11 2.21
N MET A 10 6.06 14.37 1.50
CA MET A 10 4.82 14.80 2.13
C MET A 10 4.19 13.64 2.90
N ASP A 11 3.67 13.95 4.09
CA ASP A 11 2.94 13.01 4.94
C ASP A 11 1.61 12.60 4.29
N PHE A 12 1.24 11.33 4.43
CA PHE A 12 -0.06 10.81 4.08
C PHE A 12 -0.73 10.16 5.32
N PRO A 13 -2.00 10.51 5.62
CA PRO A 13 -2.82 11.55 4.99
C PRO A 13 -2.19 12.95 5.14
N LEU A 14 -2.50 13.86 4.20
CA LEU A 14 -1.95 15.22 4.23
C LEU A 14 -2.33 15.92 5.55
N ARG A 15 -1.32 16.26 6.35
CA ARG A 15 -1.48 17.07 7.56
C ARG A 15 -0.92 18.47 7.34
N LEU A 16 -1.66 19.50 7.75
CA LEU A 16 -1.24 20.89 7.70
C LEU A 16 -1.00 21.41 9.12
N GLY A 17 0.21 21.91 9.37
CA GLY A 17 0.59 22.57 10.62
C GLY A 17 0.88 24.05 10.43
N ARG A 18 1.25 24.73 11.52
CA ARG A 18 1.61 26.17 11.49
C ARG A 18 2.78 26.49 10.55
N SER A 19 3.64 25.52 10.28
CA SER A 19 4.82 25.64 9.40
C SER A 19 4.58 25.13 7.97
N GLY A 20 3.34 24.80 7.60
CA GLY A 20 2.99 24.20 6.31
C GLY A 20 2.67 22.71 6.40
N ALA A 21 2.79 22.00 5.27
CA ALA A 21 2.52 20.57 5.22
C ALA A 21 3.52 19.77 6.07
N ALA A 22 3.01 18.77 6.79
CA ALA A 22 3.83 17.79 7.48
C ALA A 22 4.65 16.99 6.46
N THR A 23 5.89 16.68 6.85
CA THR A 23 6.81 15.91 6.03
C THR A 23 7.41 14.76 6.80
N LEU A 24 7.80 13.72 6.07
CA LEU A 24 8.33 12.48 6.58
C LEU A 24 9.67 12.15 5.92
N GLN A 25 10.40 11.24 6.55
CA GLN A 25 11.59 10.62 5.98
C GLN A 25 11.22 9.43 5.09
N ARG A 26 12.21 8.89 4.37
CA ARG A 26 12.04 7.82 3.39
C ARG A 26 11.30 6.58 3.89
N ILE A 27 11.70 6.02 5.04
CA ILE A 27 11.11 4.77 5.57
C ILE A 27 9.61 4.90 5.86
N PRO A 28 9.14 5.86 6.69
CA PRO A 28 7.71 6.02 6.93
C PRO A 28 6.92 6.35 5.65
N HIS A 29 7.54 7.02 4.67
CA HIS A 29 6.90 7.27 3.38
C HIS A 29 6.57 5.99 2.59
N ILE A 30 7.29 4.88 2.79
CA ILE A 30 6.97 3.60 2.12
C ILE A 30 5.62 3.08 2.61
N ARG A 31 5.35 3.17 3.92
CA ARG A 31 4.06 2.80 4.51
C ARG A 31 2.93 3.65 3.90
N ASP A 32 3.15 4.94 3.73
CA ASP A 32 2.20 5.87 3.11
C ASP A 32 1.92 5.51 1.65
N GLN A 33 2.94 5.14 0.88
CA GLN A 33 2.76 4.67 -0.50
C GLN A 33 1.94 3.38 -0.58
N ILE A 34 2.16 2.46 0.35
CA ILE A 34 1.37 1.23 0.48
C ILE A 34 -0.09 1.56 0.80
N GLU A 35 -0.35 2.44 1.77
CA GLU A 35 -1.71 2.88 2.12
C GLU A 35 -2.44 3.48 0.92
N MET A 36 -1.77 4.36 0.17
CA MET A 36 -2.36 4.95 -1.03
C MET A 36 -2.76 3.90 -2.07
N VAL A 37 -2.00 2.82 -2.24
CA VAL A 37 -2.37 1.75 -3.18
C VAL A 37 -3.55 0.93 -2.64
N LEU A 38 -3.54 0.58 -1.36
CA LEU A 38 -4.57 -0.26 -0.74
C LEU A 38 -5.94 0.41 -0.72
N PHE A 39 -5.97 1.72 -0.44
CA PHE A 39 -7.20 2.50 -0.27
C PHE A 39 -7.57 3.33 -1.51
N THR A 40 -7.08 2.94 -2.69
CA THR A 40 -7.49 3.51 -3.97
C THR A 40 -8.02 2.40 -4.88
N ASP A 41 -9.17 2.64 -5.50
CA ASP A 41 -9.75 1.72 -6.47
C ASP A 41 -9.24 2.04 -7.89
N PRO A 42 -9.03 1.02 -8.75
CA PRO A 42 -8.67 1.24 -10.14
C PRO A 42 -9.65 2.18 -10.84
N GLY A 43 -9.12 3.14 -11.58
CA GLY A 43 -9.89 4.19 -12.26
C GLY A 43 -10.13 5.46 -11.46
N GLU A 44 -9.88 5.49 -10.14
CA GLU A 44 -10.02 6.72 -9.34
C GLU A 44 -8.99 7.79 -9.75
N ARG A 45 -7.78 7.37 -10.14
CA ARG A 45 -6.73 8.28 -10.61
C ARG A 45 -6.78 8.46 -12.11
N TRP A 46 -7.29 9.61 -12.54
CA TRP A 46 -7.48 9.95 -13.97
C TRP A 46 -6.26 9.68 -14.86
N PHE A 47 -5.07 10.11 -14.45
CA PHE A 47 -3.83 9.95 -15.23
C PHE A 47 -3.07 8.65 -14.93
N ARG A 48 -3.61 7.81 -14.04
CA ARG A 48 -3.07 6.48 -13.70
C ARG A 48 -4.23 5.52 -13.37
N PRO A 49 -5.04 5.14 -14.37
CA PRO A 49 -6.23 4.31 -14.13
C PRO A 49 -5.89 2.93 -13.55
N GLU A 50 -4.69 2.41 -13.82
CA GLU A 50 -4.21 1.12 -13.29
C GLU A 50 -3.69 1.21 -11.84
N PHE A 51 -3.61 2.42 -11.26
CA PHE A 51 -3.18 2.59 -9.87
C PHE A 51 -4.32 2.21 -8.92
N GLY A 52 -3.97 1.45 -7.88
CA GLY A 52 -4.91 0.97 -6.88
C GLY A 52 -5.21 -0.51 -7.05
N ALA A 53 -5.65 -1.15 -5.97
CA ALA A 53 -5.80 -2.60 -5.94
C ALA A 53 -7.27 -3.05 -6.01
N GLY A 54 -8.22 -2.20 -5.62
CA GLY A 54 -9.64 -2.60 -5.61
C GLY A 54 -9.98 -3.60 -4.52
N ILE A 55 -9.21 -3.64 -3.41
CA ILE A 55 -9.31 -4.66 -2.36
C ILE A 55 -10.69 -4.68 -1.70
N ARG A 56 -11.37 -3.53 -1.65
CA ARG A 56 -12.72 -3.42 -1.08
C ARG A 56 -13.73 -4.33 -1.78
N THR A 57 -13.49 -4.68 -3.05
CA THR A 57 -14.34 -5.64 -3.80
C THR A 57 -14.28 -7.06 -3.27
N LEU A 58 -13.25 -7.41 -2.48
CA LEU A 58 -13.13 -8.72 -1.85
C LEU A 58 -13.89 -8.83 -0.53
N VAL A 59 -14.36 -7.72 0.02
CA VAL A 59 -15.16 -7.76 1.26
C VAL A 59 -16.48 -8.44 0.94
N PHE A 60 -16.86 -9.44 1.75
CA PHE A 60 -17.99 -10.35 1.51
C PHE A 60 -17.87 -11.28 0.29
N GLU A 61 -16.78 -11.22 -0.47
CA GLU A 61 -16.55 -12.13 -1.59
C GLU A 61 -16.17 -13.52 -1.06
N PRO A 62 -16.77 -14.62 -1.55
CA PRO A 62 -16.41 -15.97 -1.14
C PRO A 62 -14.91 -16.23 -1.27
N ASN A 63 -14.29 -16.73 -0.20
CA ASN A 63 -12.87 -17.06 -0.18
C ASN A 63 -12.51 -17.99 -1.34
N GLY A 64 -11.49 -17.62 -2.11
CA GLY A 64 -10.98 -18.43 -3.22
C GLY A 64 -11.72 -18.26 -4.55
N SER A 65 -12.63 -17.29 -4.67
CA SER A 65 -13.20 -16.94 -5.97
C SER A 65 -12.11 -16.46 -6.96
N PRO A 66 -12.36 -16.52 -8.29
CA PRO A 66 -11.42 -15.98 -9.27
C PRO A 66 -11.06 -14.51 -9.04
N LEU A 67 -11.97 -13.73 -8.45
CA LEU A 67 -11.76 -12.32 -8.13
C LEU A 67 -10.60 -12.14 -7.16
N TRP A 68 -10.44 -13.01 -6.15
CA TRP A 68 -9.32 -12.97 -5.22
C TRP A 68 -7.96 -12.99 -5.92
N GLN A 69 -7.81 -13.86 -6.92
CA GLN A 69 -6.55 -13.99 -7.65
C GLN A 69 -6.27 -12.77 -8.51
N ILE A 70 -7.30 -12.25 -9.19
CA ILE A 70 -7.21 -11.03 -10.00
C ILE A 70 -6.82 -9.83 -9.12
N THR A 71 -7.50 -9.65 -7.99
CA THR A 71 -7.22 -8.54 -7.06
C THR A 71 -5.83 -8.65 -6.44
N LYS A 72 -5.38 -9.85 -6.05
CA LYS A 72 -4.00 -10.08 -5.57
C LYS A 72 -2.95 -9.74 -6.64
N GLN A 73 -3.17 -10.14 -7.89
CA GLN A 73 -2.27 -9.81 -9.00
C GLN A 73 -2.23 -8.31 -9.27
N ARG A 74 -3.38 -7.62 -9.24
CA ARG A 74 -3.43 -6.15 -9.35
C ARG A 74 -2.69 -5.48 -8.22
N LEU A 75 -2.94 -5.88 -6.97
CA LEU A 75 -2.24 -5.36 -5.80
C LEU A 75 -0.71 -5.51 -5.94
N GLN A 76 -0.25 -6.68 -6.37
CA GLN A 76 1.17 -6.93 -6.63
C GLN A 76 1.72 -5.96 -7.68
N ALA A 77 1.02 -5.77 -8.80
CA ALA A 77 1.44 -4.89 -9.89
C ALA A 77 1.47 -3.42 -9.46
N SER A 78 0.40 -2.93 -8.81
CA SER A 78 0.30 -1.54 -8.36
C SER A 78 1.33 -1.22 -7.27
N LEU A 79 1.62 -2.14 -6.34
CA LEU A 79 2.69 -1.95 -5.34
C LEU A 79 4.08 -2.00 -5.98
N ALA A 80 4.33 -2.91 -6.92
CA ALA A 80 5.58 -2.96 -7.65
C ALA A 80 5.86 -1.67 -8.44
N GLU A 81 4.83 -1.08 -9.06
CA GLU A 81 4.96 0.22 -9.73
C GLU A 81 5.15 1.36 -8.72
N ALA A 82 4.33 1.42 -7.67
CA ALA A 82 4.36 2.51 -6.69
C ALA A 82 5.68 2.57 -5.91
N LEU A 83 6.27 1.41 -5.62
CA LEU A 83 7.52 1.28 -4.86
C LEU A 83 8.76 1.08 -5.76
N ALA A 84 8.63 1.32 -7.06
CA ALA A 84 9.73 1.20 -8.00
C ALA A 84 10.92 2.09 -7.59
N GLY A 85 12.11 1.49 -7.45
CA GLY A 85 13.32 2.16 -6.97
C GLY A 85 13.52 2.13 -5.44
N GLU A 86 12.47 1.81 -4.69
CA GLU A 86 12.50 1.65 -3.23
C GLU A 86 12.59 0.18 -2.82
N VAL A 87 11.70 -0.66 -3.39
CA VAL A 87 11.58 -2.09 -3.12
C VAL A 87 11.59 -2.84 -4.45
N ALA A 88 12.39 -3.91 -4.55
CA ALA A 88 12.35 -4.77 -5.73
C ALA A 88 11.10 -5.68 -5.68
N PRO A 89 10.43 -5.98 -6.82
CA PRO A 89 9.21 -6.80 -6.80
C PRO A 89 9.35 -8.18 -6.16
N ARG A 90 10.55 -8.78 -6.23
CA ARG A 90 10.86 -10.07 -5.58
C ARG A 90 11.00 -9.99 -4.06
N ASP A 91 11.18 -8.79 -3.54
CA ASP A 91 11.35 -8.47 -2.13
C ASP A 91 10.04 -7.95 -1.52
N LEU A 92 8.91 -8.03 -2.26
CA LEU A 92 7.56 -7.78 -1.79
C LEU A 92 6.84 -9.11 -1.56
N ASP A 93 6.42 -9.34 -0.32
CA ASP A 93 5.55 -10.45 0.06
C ASP A 93 4.21 -9.91 0.55
N ILE A 94 3.13 -10.33 -0.10
CA ILE A 94 1.79 -9.77 0.08
C ILE A 94 0.83 -10.91 0.40
N ASN A 95 0.20 -10.84 1.57
CA ASN A 95 -0.83 -11.78 1.99
C ASN A 95 -2.14 -11.03 2.23
N VAL A 96 -3.20 -11.48 1.55
CA VAL A 96 -4.57 -10.97 1.73
C VAL A 96 -5.45 -12.15 2.13
N GLN A 97 -6.12 -12.01 3.27
CA GLN A 97 -6.98 -13.03 3.87
C GLN A 97 -8.24 -12.38 4.44
N ALA A 98 -9.34 -13.12 4.47
CA ALA A 98 -10.50 -12.73 5.27
C ALA A 98 -10.18 -12.95 6.76
N ASP A 99 -10.72 -12.09 7.60
CA ASP A 99 -10.66 -12.28 9.05
C ASP A 99 -11.47 -13.54 9.42
N PRO A 100 -10.91 -14.45 10.25
CA PRO A 100 -11.56 -15.71 10.61
C PRO A 100 -12.81 -15.52 11.47
N ASP A 101 -12.90 -14.43 12.22
CA ASP A 101 -14.00 -14.11 13.13
C ASP A 101 -15.02 -13.17 12.46
N PHE A 102 -14.58 -12.36 11.49
CA PHE A 102 -15.39 -11.30 10.84
C PHE A 102 -15.30 -11.36 9.31
N ALA A 103 -16.25 -12.03 8.65
CA ALA A 103 -16.26 -12.18 7.19
C ALA A 103 -16.34 -10.85 6.41
N GLU A 104 -16.76 -9.76 7.06
CA GLU A 104 -16.78 -8.40 6.52
C GLU A 104 -15.42 -7.68 6.60
N ARG A 105 -14.37 -8.35 7.07
CA ARG A 105 -13.03 -7.78 7.24
C ARG A 105 -11.98 -8.57 6.49
N LEU A 106 -11.02 -7.84 5.93
CA LEU A 106 -9.83 -8.36 5.30
C LEU A 106 -8.61 -7.93 6.11
N VAL A 107 -7.71 -8.88 6.34
CA VAL A 107 -6.38 -8.62 6.90
C VAL A 107 -5.38 -8.69 5.76
N ILE A 108 -4.64 -7.59 5.56
CA ILE A 108 -3.60 -7.47 4.55
C ILE A 108 -2.27 -7.28 5.24
N SER A 109 -1.38 -8.24 5.09
CA SER A 109 0.00 -8.16 5.58
C SER A 109 0.95 -7.98 4.40
N ILE A 110 1.80 -6.96 4.46
CA ILE A 110 2.82 -6.67 3.44
C ILE A 110 4.18 -6.62 4.12
N SER A 111 5.04 -7.55 3.74
CA SER A 111 6.44 -7.58 4.17
C SER A 111 7.32 -7.14 3.01
N TYR A 112 8.31 -6.28 3.29
CA TYR A 112 9.17 -5.75 2.25
C TYR A 112 10.61 -5.54 2.72
N ARG A 113 11.54 -5.52 1.78
CA ARG A 113 12.95 -5.18 2.01
C ARG A 113 13.40 -4.07 1.08
N LEU A 114 13.92 -2.99 1.65
CA LEU A 114 14.42 -1.86 0.87
C LEU A 114 15.63 -2.27 0.03
N ALA A 115 15.69 -1.83 -1.22
CA ALA A 115 16.74 -2.24 -2.15
C ALA A 115 18.11 -1.63 -1.79
N ALA A 116 18.12 -0.39 -1.31
CA ALA A 116 19.34 0.36 -0.99
C ALA A 116 19.76 0.26 0.49
N LEU A 117 18.83 -0.14 1.36
CA LEU A 117 19.03 -0.20 2.81
C LEU A 117 18.83 -1.65 3.23
N ASN A 118 19.70 -2.21 4.07
CA ASN A 118 19.46 -3.53 4.66
C ASN A 118 18.39 -3.44 5.76
N HIS A 119 17.23 -2.91 5.40
CA HIS A 119 16.08 -2.66 6.23
C HIS A 119 14.90 -3.43 5.66
N SER A 120 14.32 -4.26 6.51
CA SER A 120 13.09 -4.97 6.22
C SER A 120 12.04 -4.53 7.22
N ASP A 121 10.80 -4.44 6.77
CA ASP A 121 9.68 -4.08 7.61
C ASP A 121 8.44 -4.86 7.19
N ARG A 122 7.44 -4.89 8.09
CA ARG A 122 6.15 -5.51 7.87
C ARG A 122 5.06 -4.58 8.36
N VAL A 123 4.10 -4.33 7.48
CA VAL A 123 2.91 -3.53 7.78
C VAL A 123 1.67 -4.40 7.66
N GLU A 124 0.69 -4.12 8.50
CA GLU A 124 -0.60 -4.80 8.51
C GLU A 124 -1.73 -3.78 8.44
N PHE A 125 -2.74 -4.10 7.64
CA PHE A 125 -3.91 -3.27 7.41
C PHE A 125 -5.17 -4.10 7.54
N GLU A 126 -6.19 -3.50 8.11
CA GLU A 126 -7.54 -4.04 8.15
C GLU A 126 -8.42 -3.24 7.21
N VAL A 127 -9.15 -3.93 6.33
CA VAL A 127 -10.13 -3.33 5.43
C VAL A 127 -11.49 -3.93 5.75
N ALA A 128 -12.40 -3.10 6.25
CA ALA A 128 -13.77 -3.51 6.59
C ALA A 128 -14.78 -3.00 5.55
N GLY A 129 -15.90 -3.72 5.43
CA GLY A 129 -17.07 -3.34 4.64
C GLY A 129 -17.89 -2.23 5.29
N GLY A 130 -17.29 -1.06 5.50
CA GLY A 130 -17.93 0.13 6.03
C GLY A 130 -17.43 1.39 5.32
N VAL A 131 -18.31 2.38 5.21
CA VAL A 131 -18.00 3.73 4.68
C VAL A 131 -17.00 4.42 5.59
#